data_AF-A0A926IWI0-F1
#
_entry.id   AF-A0A926IWI0-F1
#
_cell.length_a   1.000
_cell.length_b   1.000
_cell.length_c   1.000
_cell.angle_alpha   90.00
_cell.angle_beta   90.00
_cell.angle_gamma   90.00
#
_symmetry.space_group_name_H-M   'P 1'
#
loop_
_entity.id
_entity.type
_entity.pdbx_description
1 polymer ?
#
loop_
_entity_poly.entity_id
_entity_poly.type
_entity_poly.pdbx_seq_one_letter_code
_entity_poly.pdbx_strand_id
1 'polypeptide(L)'
;MLRRRLAFRIGWTLLLALPAVLDAQGPSGVWQTFETPHYRIHHAPEFAEWARRAAAQIESIHERVTSFVGYAPGRRVDVIVQDPAATANGLAFPFLDRPAIVLWTSPPEAETAIGYYHDWAEILLTHEMAHIVHLVRPRNRPATFLQRLSPLPLGPIMRKAPRWLIEGYATLVEGALTGSGRPYGTFRPMVIRRFGLEGKLPGYGALSSVSGWAGGVAPYLVGSTFLEWLEAREGKGSLQKLWKRLASRRGGDFTRAFRAVFGDPPEDLYDRFRAEMTAHALAEEQRLEKAGLVEGELWQKLEGATASPQVSPDGRRLLARRVPRPERGLLAVWDIEETEEERRAEERRREREEKLLEDPEEVPEKPAQPRPRRPKWTLPAIDRGAPREPRWMPDGERVL
;
A
#
# COMPACT_ATOMS: atom_id res chain seq x y z
N MET A 1 20.60 43.92 4.60
CA MET A 1 20.51 43.28 3.27
C MET A 1 21.05 41.85 3.38
N LEU A 2 20.17 40.85 3.55
CA LEU A 2 20.58 39.44 3.66
C LEU A 2 19.70 38.62 2.71
N ARG A 3 20.24 38.25 1.55
CA ARG A 3 19.54 37.44 0.53
C ARG A 3 19.57 35.97 0.96
N ARG A 4 18.44 35.46 1.48
CA ARG A 4 18.16 34.03 1.58
C ARG A 4 18.04 33.43 0.18
N ARG A 5 18.95 32.52 -0.19
CA ARG A 5 18.78 31.63 -1.35
C ARG A 5 18.10 30.35 -0.86
N LEU A 6 16.82 30.21 -1.18
CA LEU A 6 16.03 28.99 -1.03
C LEU A 6 16.45 28.02 -2.14
N ALA A 7 17.27 27.02 -1.82
CA ALA A 7 17.60 25.95 -2.76
C ALA A 7 16.45 24.94 -2.79
N PHE A 8 15.62 25.02 -3.84
CA PHE A 8 14.70 23.96 -4.23
C PHE A 8 15.53 22.72 -4.61
N ARG A 9 15.67 21.75 -3.70
CA ARG A 9 16.13 20.41 -4.03
C ARG A 9 14.92 19.59 -4.46
N ILE A 10 14.57 19.69 -5.75
CA ILE A 10 13.73 18.69 -6.42
C ILE A 10 14.60 17.43 -6.49
N GLY A 11 14.28 16.44 -5.66
CA GLY A 11 14.95 15.14 -5.65
C GLY A 11 14.64 14.39 -6.95
N TRP A 12 15.51 14.58 -7.95
CA TRP A 12 15.66 13.70 -9.11
C TRP A 12 16.39 12.43 -8.68
N THR A 13 15.74 11.58 -7.88
CA THR A 13 16.31 10.31 -7.44
C THR A 13 15.33 9.18 -7.73
N LEU A 14 15.19 8.86 -9.02
CA LEU A 14 14.58 7.62 -9.52
C LEU A 14 14.97 7.37 -10.98
N LEU A 15 16.28 7.41 -11.29
CA LEU A 15 16.74 7.16 -12.66
C LEU A 15 18.10 6.45 -12.79
N LEU A 16 18.64 5.83 -11.73
CA LEU A 16 19.98 5.21 -11.78
C LEU A 16 20.04 3.76 -11.29
N ALA A 17 18.95 2.99 -11.46
CA ALA A 17 18.97 1.54 -11.29
C ALA A 17 18.02 0.77 -12.23
N LEU A 18 17.77 1.29 -13.43
CA LEU A 18 16.85 0.70 -14.41
C LEU A 18 17.44 0.02 -15.67
N PRO A 19 18.76 0.04 -16.01
CA PRO A 19 19.16 -0.44 -17.33
C PRO A 19 18.99 -1.97 -17.50
N ALA A 20 19.31 -2.77 -16.48
CA ALA A 20 19.25 -4.24 -16.61
C ALA A 20 17.83 -4.82 -16.66
N VAL A 21 16.84 -4.11 -16.12
CA VAL A 21 15.42 -4.53 -16.12
C VAL A 21 14.67 -3.99 -17.36
N LEU A 22 15.16 -2.90 -17.96
CA LEU A 22 14.62 -2.34 -19.20
C LEU A 22 15.00 -3.13 -20.46
N ASP A 23 16.10 -3.89 -20.44
CA ASP A 23 16.57 -4.62 -21.61
C ASP A 23 15.78 -5.90 -21.92
N ALA A 24 15.06 -6.47 -20.95
CA ALA A 24 14.33 -7.72 -21.19
C ALA A 24 13.07 -7.54 -22.07
N GLN A 25 12.37 -6.40 -21.94
CA GLN A 25 11.08 -6.13 -22.61
C GLN A 25 10.97 -4.66 -23.05
N GLY A 26 12.01 -4.18 -23.72
CA GLY A 26 12.10 -2.79 -24.17
C GLY A 26 11.18 -2.44 -25.36
N PRO A 27 11.04 -1.14 -25.71
CA PRO A 27 10.22 -0.69 -26.84
C PRO A 27 10.63 -1.25 -28.21
N SER A 28 11.87 -1.74 -28.35
CA SER A 28 12.41 -2.37 -29.56
C SER A 28 12.01 -3.84 -29.72
N GLY A 29 11.31 -4.44 -28.75
CA GLY A 29 10.82 -5.81 -28.82
C GLY A 29 9.75 -6.02 -29.92
N VAL A 30 9.38 -7.28 -30.15
CA VAL A 30 8.26 -7.62 -31.03
C VAL A 30 6.96 -7.46 -30.26
N TRP A 31 6.10 -6.54 -30.69
CA TRP A 31 4.81 -6.28 -30.04
C TRP A 31 3.65 -6.65 -30.95
N GLN A 32 2.64 -7.28 -30.36
CA GLN A 32 1.34 -7.55 -30.98
C GLN A 32 0.26 -6.73 -30.27
N THR A 33 -0.87 -6.49 -30.93
CA THR A 33 -1.94 -5.64 -30.39
C THR A 33 -3.30 -6.28 -30.56
N PHE A 34 -4.05 -6.42 -29.46
CA PHE A 34 -5.49 -6.63 -29.51
C PHE A 34 -6.20 -5.27 -29.49
N GLU A 35 -7.15 -5.06 -30.41
CA GLU A 35 -8.00 -3.87 -30.39
C GLU A 35 -9.39 -4.20 -29.85
N THR A 36 -9.92 -3.27 -29.06
CA THR A 36 -11.29 -3.27 -28.52
C THR A 36 -11.89 -1.88 -28.74
N PRO A 37 -13.20 -1.66 -28.52
CA PRO A 37 -13.80 -0.33 -28.66
C PRO A 37 -13.03 0.81 -27.96
N HIS A 38 -12.61 0.59 -26.71
CA HIS A 38 -11.98 1.61 -25.86
C HIS A 38 -10.49 1.39 -25.62
N TYR A 39 -9.90 0.25 -26.00
CA TYR A 39 -8.50 -0.07 -25.67
C TYR A 39 -7.69 -0.62 -26.85
N ARG A 40 -6.38 -0.36 -26.82
CA ARG A 40 -5.36 -1.07 -27.59
C ARG A 40 -4.43 -1.78 -26.63
N ILE A 41 -4.34 -3.10 -26.72
CA ILE A 41 -3.63 -3.92 -25.74
C ILE A 41 -2.38 -4.49 -26.40
N HIS A 42 -1.26 -3.85 -26.13
CA HIS A 42 0.06 -4.20 -26.61
C HIS A 42 0.69 -5.25 -25.72
N HIS A 43 1.18 -6.34 -26.31
CA HIS A 43 1.86 -7.40 -25.57
C HIS A 43 2.99 -8.01 -26.40
N ALA A 44 4.00 -8.55 -25.72
CA ALA A 44 4.97 -9.43 -26.34
C ALA A 44 4.35 -10.84 -26.58
N PRO A 45 4.81 -11.62 -27.57
CA PRO A 45 4.23 -12.93 -27.91
C PRO A 45 4.09 -13.90 -26.73
N GLU A 46 5.06 -13.90 -25.80
CA GLU A 46 5.08 -14.73 -24.60
C GLU A 46 3.91 -14.44 -23.63
N PHE A 47 3.31 -13.24 -23.70
CA PHE A 47 2.17 -12.85 -22.87
C PHE A 47 0.82 -12.94 -23.61
N ALA A 48 0.78 -13.52 -24.81
CA ALA A 48 -0.43 -13.53 -25.65
C ALA A 48 -1.65 -14.14 -24.96
N GLU A 49 -1.49 -15.24 -24.22
CA GLU A 49 -2.59 -15.86 -23.47
C GLU A 49 -3.13 -14.96 -22.35
N TRP A 50 -2.23 -14.32 -21.60
CA TRP A 50 -2.61 -13.39 -20.54
C TRP A 50 -3.31 -12.15 -21.12
N ALA A 51 -2.73 -11.55 -22.17
CA ALA A 51 -3.27 -10.38 -22.86
C ALA A 51 -4.64 -10.68 -23.50
N ARG A 52 -4.84 -11.89 -24.05
CA ARG A 52 -6.14 -12.30 -24.58
C ARG A 52 -7.21 -12.39 -23.51
N ARG A 53 -6.89 -12.95 -22.33
CA ARG A 53 -7.82 -12.99 -21.19
C ARG A 53 -8.15 -11.57 -20.70
N ALA A 54 -7.15 -10.70 -20.59
CA ALA A 54 -7.37 -9.30 -20.26
C ALA A 54 -8.29 -8.60 -21.28
N ALA A 55 -8.03 -8.78 -22.58
CA ALA A 55 -8.85 -8.22 -23.66
C ALA A 55 -10.30 -8.70 -23.62
N ALA A 56 -10.54 -9.97 -23.25
CA ALA A 56 -11.88 -10.55 -23.19
C ALA A 56 -12.77 -9.92 -22.09
N GLN A 57 -12.18 -9.36 -21.03
CA GLN A 57 -12.91 -8.77 -19.90
C GLN A 57 -12.86 -7.24 -19.83
N ILE A 58 -11.93 -6.59 -20.54
CA ILE A 58 -11.62 -5.16 -20.35
C ILE A 58 -12.80 -4.23 -20.59
N GLU A 59 -13.66 -4.52 -21.57
CA GLU A 59 -14.83 -3.69 -21.91
C GLU A 59 -15.94 -3.79 -20.85
N SER A 60 -16.14 -4.98 -20.27
CA SER A 60 -17.07 -5.17 -19.14
C SER A 60 -16.57 -4.45 -17.87
N ILE A 61 -15.26 -4.50 -17.61
CA ILE A 61 -14.64 -3.73 -16.52
C ILE A 61 -14.79 -2.23 -16.78
N HIS A 62 -14.58 -1.78 -18.03
CA HIS A 62 -14.78 -0.37 -18.43
C HIS A 62 -16.18 0.13 -18.11
N GLU A 63 -17.21 -0.61 -18.48
CA GLU A 63 -18.59 -0.22 -18.21
C GLU A 63 -18.84 -0.08 -16.69
N ARG A 64 -18.44 -1.08 -15.89
CA ARG A 64 -18.59 -1.04 -14.43
C ARG A 64 -17.84 0.14 -13.80
N VAL A 65 -16.58 0.35 -14.18
CA VAL A 65 -15.72 1.42 -13.63
C VAL A 65 -16.24 2.80 -14.04
N THR A 66 -16.55 3.03 -15.31
CA THR A 66 -17.05 4.34 -15.78
C THR A 66 -18.41 4.70 -15.20
N SER A 67 -19.29 3.70 -15.03
CA SER A 67 -20.55 3.85 -14.32
C SER A 67 -20.34 4.23 -12.86
N PHE A 68 -19.48 3.50 -12.13
CA PHE A 68 -19.18 3.79 -10.73
C PHE A 68 -18.56 5.17 -10.54
N VAL A 69 -17.57 5.55 -11.35
CA VAL A 69 -16.89 6.85 -11.27
C VAL A 69 -17.75 8.00 -11.80
N GLY A 70 -18.76 7.70 -12.61
CA GLY A 70 -19.64 8.68 -13.24
C GLY A 70 -18.91 9.55 -14.28
N TYR A 71 -18.02 8.93 -15.06
CA TYR A 71 -17.33 9.52 -16.21
C TYR A 71 -16.76 8.45 -17.11
N ALA A 72 -16.82 8.67 -18.42
CA ALA A 72 -16.18 7.82 -19.42
C ALA A 72 -15.13 8.64 -20.18
N PRO A 73 -13.86 8.16 -20.25
CA PRO A 73 -12.85 8.78 -21.10
C PRO A 73 -13.25 8.75 -22.57
N GLY A 74 -13.12 9.87 -23.28
CA GLY A 74 -13.44 9.95 -24.71
C GLY A 74 -12.30 9.51 -25.65
N ARG A 75 -11.14 9.16 -25.12
CA ARG A 75 -9.97 8.67 -25.88
C ARG A 75 -9.77 7.20 -25.58
N ARG A 76 -9.33 6.44 -26.60
CA ARG A 76 -8.86 5.08 -26.38
C ARG A 76 -7.66 5.09 -25.43
N VAL A 77 -7.55 4.06 -24.60
CA VAL A 77 -6.46 3.87 -23.64
C VAL A 77 -5.52 2.80 -24.17
N ASP A 78 -4.24 3.10 -24.21
CA ASP A 78 -3.21 2.11 -24.55
C ASP A 78 -2.91 1.25 -23.30
N VAL A 79 -2.87 -0.07 -23.45
CA VAL A 79 -2.58 -1.02 -22.37
C VAL A 79 -1.33 -1.78 -22.76
N ILE A 80 -0.33 -1.82 -21.89
CA ILE A 80 0.94 -2.51 -22.12
C ILE A 80 1.02 -3.68 -21.15
N VAL A 81 1.06 -4.89 -21.69
CA VAL A 81 1.24 -6.13 -20.92
C VAL A 81 2.69 -6.55 -21.01
N GLN A 82 3.36 -6.58 -19.87
CA GLN A 82 4.78 -6.90 -19.74
C GLN A 82 5.07 -7.47 -18.35
N ASP A 83 6.25 -8.00 -18.09
CA ASP A 83 6.64 -8.42 -16.75
C ASP A 83 8.16 -8.45 -16.58
N PRO A 84 8.80 -7.28 -16.48
CA PRO A 84 10.26 -7.19 -16.54
C PRO A 84 10.95 -7.67 -15.25
N ALA A 85 10.21 -7.86 -14.15
CA ALA A 85 10.77 -8.16 -12.83
C ALA A 85 10.11 -9.33 -12.09
N ALA A 86 9.25 -10.09 -12.78
CA ALA A 86 8.53 -11.25 -12.22
C ALA A 86 7.91 -10.94 -10.85
N THR A 87 7.16 -9.84 -10.78
CA THR A 87 6.53 -9.36 -9.54
C THR A 87 5.20 -8.70 -9.85
N ALA A 88 4.30 -8.67 -8.88
CA ALA A 88 3.03 -7.98 -9.01
C ALA A 88 3.23 -6.46 -9.04
N ASN A 89 2.74 -5.83 -10.10
CA ASN A 89 2.69 -4.38 -10.22
C ASN A 89 1.70 -3.92 -11.30
N GLY A 90 1.30 -2.66 -11.22
CA GLY A 90 0.49 -1.97 -12.21
C GLY A 90 0.85 -0.49 -12.23
N LEU A 91 0.68 0.16 -13.37
CA LEU A 91 0.84 1.60 -13.47
C LEU A 91 -0.23 2.21 -14.37
N ALA A 92 -0.76 3.36 -13.96
CA ALA A 92 -1.60 4.21 -14.78
C ALA A 92 -0.87 5.52 -15.11
N PHE A 93 -0.91 5.89 -16.38
CA PHE A 93 -0.42 7.15 -16.92
C PHE A 93 -1.61 8.00 -17.38
N PRO A 94 -2.19 8.83 -16.49
CA PRO A 94 -3.45 9.55 -16.74
C PRO A 94 -3.24 10.84 -17.54
N PHE A 95 -2.55 10.76 -18.67
CA PHE A 95 -2.45 11.88 -19.61
C PHE A 95 -3.79 12.08 -20.34
N LEU A 96 -4.23 13.33 -20.48
CA LEU A 96 -5.55 13.66 -21.05
C LEU A 96 -5.67 13.31 -22.55
N ASP A 97 -4.56 13.31 -23.27
CA ASP A 97 -4.50 13.08 -24.72
C ASP A 97 -4.11 11.63 -25.08
N ARG A 98 -3.27 11.00 -24.26
CA ARG A 98 -2.76 9.63 -24.43
C ARG A 98 -2.74 8.86 -23.10
N PRO A 99 -3.91 8.50 -22.54
CA PRO A 99 -3.96 7.70 -21.32
C PRO A 99 -3.39 6.31 -21.59
N ALA A 100 -2.58 5.79 -20.66
CA ALA A 100 -2.02 4.46 -20.77
C ALA A 100 -2.04 3.69 -19.45
N ILE A 101 -2.14 2.37 -19.54
CA ILE A 101 -2.06 1.42 -18.42
C ILE A 101 -0.92 0.44 -18.69
N VAL A 102 -0.17 0.07 -17.66
CA VAL A 102 0.84 -0.99 -17.70
C VAL A 102 0.43 -2.06 -16.71
N LEU A 103 0.42 -3.31 -17.14
CA LEU A 103 0.00 -4.46 -16.34
C LEU A 103 1.15 -5.45 -16.23
N TRP A 104 1.55 -5.81 -15.00
CA TRP A 104 2.53 -6.88 -14.80
C TRP A 104 1.86 -8.22 -14.56
N THR A 105 2.29 -9.22 -15.33
CA THR A 105 1.54 -10.50 -15.42
C THR A 105 1.67 -11.37 -14.17
N SER A 106 2.78 -11.26 -13.45
CA SER A 106 3.06 -12.02 -12.24
C SER A 106 2.09 -11.64 -11.13
N PRO A 107 1.33 -12.59 -10.58
CA PRO A 107 0.44 -12.31 -9.46
C PRO A 107 1.22 -12.06 -8.17
N PRO A 108 0.61 -11.40 -7.17
CA PRO A 108 1.24 -11.18 -5.89
C PRO A 108 1.23 -12.44 -5.01
N GLU A 109 2.19 -12.51 -4.09
CA GLU A 109 2.19 -13.50 -3.01
C GLU A 109 0.95 -13.31 -2.12
N ALA A 110 0.37 -14.42 -1.65
CA ALA A 110 -0.87 -14.43 -0.86
C ALA A 110 -0.77 -13.63 0.45
N GLU A 111 0.43 -13.52 1.04
CA GLU A 111 0.67 -12.78 2.29
C GLU A 111 0.78 -11.25 2.09
N THR A 112 0.81 -10.76 0.85
CA THR A 112 0.94 -9.32 0.57
C THR A 112 -0.38 -8.59 0.72
N ALA A 113 -0.32 -7.26 0.84
CA ALA A 113 -1.52 -6.43 0.91
C ALA A 113 -2.45 -6.56 -0.31
N ILE A 114 -1.93 -7.01 -1.46
CA ILE A 114 -2.68 -7.20 -2.71
C ILE A 114 -2.91 -8.69 -3.03
N GLY A 115 -2.63 -9.60 -2.09
CA GLY A 115 -2.74 -11.05 -2.26
C GLY A 115 -4.15 -11.62 -2.23
N TYR A 116 -5.17 -10.80 -1.90
CA TYR A 116 -6.57 -11.23 -1.84
C TYR A 116 -7.33 -10.82 -3.12
N TYR A 117 -7.40 -11.72 -4.11
CA TYR A 117 -8.08 -11.49 -5.39
C TYR A 117 -8.69 -12.80 -5.91
N HIS A 118 -9.69 -12.70 -6.79
CA HIS A 118 -10.25 -13.85 -7.50
C HIS A 118 -9.53 -14.09 -8.83
N ASP A 119 -9.37 -13.03 -9.64
CA ASP A 119 -8.58 -13.02 -10.86
C ASP A 119 -7.62 -11.83 -10.86
N TRP A 120 -6.34 -12.08 -11.15
CA TRP A 120 -5.29 -11.06 -11.09
C TRP A 120 -5.47 -9.99 -12.17
N ALA A 121 -5.88 -10.37 -13.38
CA ALA A 121 -6.08 -9.41 -14.45
C ALA A 121 -7.32 -8.53 -14.17
N GLU A 122 -8.40 -9.09 -13.62
CA GLU A 122 -9.61 -8.34 -13.26
C GLU A 122 -9.30 -7.28 -12.20
N ILE A 123 -8.65 -7.66 -11.09
CA ILE A 123 -8.37 -6.72 -9.99
C ILE A 123 -7.41 -5.61 -10.45
N LEU A 124 -6.38 -5.97 -11.21
CA LEU A 124 -5.37 -5.01 -11.69
C LEU A 124 -5.97 -4.05 -12.72
N LEU A 125 -6.74 -4.57 -13.70
CA LEU A 125 -7.46 -3.73 -14.65
C LEU A 125 -8.45 -2.81 -13.94
N THR A 126 -9.20 -3.31 -12.97
CA THR A 126 -10.16 -2.50 -12.21
C THR A 126 -9.46 -1.35 -11.49
N HIS A 127 -8.32 -1.60 -10.86
CA HIS A 127 -7.53 -0.58 -10.15
C HIS A 127 -6.95 0.48 -11.09
N GLU A 128 -6.18 0.05 -12.10
CA GLU A 128 -5.49 0.98 -13.00
C GLU A 128 -6.48 1.74 -13.89
N MET A 129 -7.59 1.09 -14.26
CA MET A 129 -8.66 1.76 -14.99
C MET A 129 -9.40 2.77 -14.11
N ALA A 130 -9.60 2.48 -12.83
CA ALA A 130 -10.14 3.46 -11.91
C ALA A 130 -9.27 4.73 -11.93
N HIS A 131 -7.93 4.61 -11.84
CA HIS A 131 -7.01 5.74 -12.00
C HIS A 131 -7.24 6.52 -13.28
N ILE A 132 -7.24 5.85 -14.45
CA ILE A 132 -7.48 6.53 -15.72
C ILE A 132 -8.82 7.27 -15.68
N VAL A 133 -9.90 6.58 -15.36
CA VAL A 133 -11.26 7.13 -15.43
C VAL A 133 -11.43 8.34 -14.52
N HIS A 134 -10.99 8.29 -13.25
CA HIS A 134 -11.19 9.45 -12.37
C HIS A 134 -10.18 10.57 -12.63
N LEU A 135 -8.94 10.29 -13.03
CA LEU A 135 -7.90 11.31 -13.19
C LEU A 135 -7.94 12.03 -14.53
N VAL A 136 -8.37 11.36 -15.61
CA VAL A 136 -8.46 11.96 -16.96
C VAL A 136 -9.76 12.74 -17.19
N ARG A 137 -10.56 12.95 -16.14
CA ARG A 137 -11.71 13.86 -16.21
C ARG A 137 -11.22 15.28 -16.55
N PRO A 138 -11.61 15.87 -17.69
CA PRO A 138 -11.18 17.19 -18.06
C PRO A 138 -11.83 18.24 -17.15
N ARG A 139 -11.32 19.46 -17.25
CA ARG A 139 -11.97 20.61 -16.62
C ARG A 139 -13.29 20.91 -17.32
N ASN A 140 -14.30 21.36 -16.58
CA ASN A 140 -15.60 21.76 -17.15
C ASN A 140 -15.54 23.12 -17.87
N ARG A 141 -14.37 23.50 -18.42
CA ARG A 141 -14.13 24.74 -19.17
C ARG A 141 -12.92 24.59 -20.08
N PRO A 142 -12.80 25.40 -21.14
CA PRO A 142 -11.63 25.37 -22.02
C PRO A 142 -10.33 25.57 -21.24
N ALA A 143 -9.29 24.81 -21.61
CA ALA A 143 -7.94 25.04 -21.10
C ALA A 143 -7.47 26.44 -21.48
N THR A 144 -6.89 27.17 -20.52
CA THR A 144 -6.27 28.48 -20.77
C THR A 144 -5.03 28.31 -21.65
N PHE A 145 -4.62 29.36 -22.37
CA PHE A 145 -3.40 29.33 -23.20
C PHE A 145 -2.18 28.78 -22.44
N LEU A 146 -1.90 29.30 -21.23
CA LEU A 146 -0.83 28.81 -20.35
C LEU A 146 -0.94 27.32 -19.97
N GLN A 147 -2.15 26.75 -19.90
CA GLN A 147 -2.34 25.33 -19.61
C GLN A 147 -2.09 24.46 -20.84
N ARG A 148 -2.34 24.98 -22.05
CA ARG A 148 -2.00 24.29 -23.31
C ARG A 148 -0.49 24.22 -23.56
N LEU A 149 0.26 25.16 -22.97
CA LEU A 149 1.73 25.16 -22.97
C LEU A 149 2.34 24.25 -21.89
N SER A 150 1.52 23.60 -21.06
CA SER A 150 2.06 22.68 -20.05
C SER A 150 2.67 21.47 -20.75
N PRO A 151 3.92 21.10 -20.42
CA PRO A 151 4.61 19.98 -21.08
C PRO A 151 3.96 18.62 -20.77
N LEU A 152 3.11 18.54 -19.73
CA LEU A 152 2.37 17.33 -19.38
C LEU A 152 0.86 17.63 -19.36
N PRO A 153 0.06 16.96 -20.21
CA PRO A 153 -1.37 17.23 -20.35
C PRO A 153 -2.17 16.59 -19.20
N LEU A 154 -2.00 17.08 -17.98
CA LEU A 154 -2.64 16.53 -16.78
C LEU A 154 -3.99 17.19 -16.44
N GLY A 155 -4.95 16.36 -16.03
CA GLY A 155 -6.26 16.77 -15.56
C GLY A 155 -6.24 17.67 -14.32
N PRO A 156 -7.36 18.36 -14.01
CA PRO A 156 -7.49 19.13 -12.77
C PRO A 156 -7.47 18.27 -11.51
N ILE A 157 -7.90 17.00 -11.59
CA ILE A 157 -7.93 16.09 -10.43
C ILE A 157 -6.50 15.65 -10.10
N MET A 158 -5.76 15.11 -11.08
CA MET A 158 -4.36 14.70 -10.89
C MET A 158 -3.47 15.80 -10.31
N ARG A 159 -3.72 17.07 -10.66
CA ARG A 159 -2.94 18.21 -10.17
C ARG A 159 -3.27 18.66 -8.75
N LYS A 160 -4.45 18.30 -8.23
CA LYS A 160 -4.98 18.84 -6.97
C LYS A 160 -5.14 17.78 -5.90
N ALA A 161 -5.56 16.58 -6.27
CA ALA A 161 -5.86 15.52 -5.34
C ALA A 161 -4.56 15.00 -4.68
N PRO A 162 -4.54 14.83 -3.35
CA PRO A 162 -3.41 14.20 -2.66
C PRO A 162 -3.34 12.71 -3.01
N ARG A 163 -2.15 12.12 -2.88
CA ARG A 163 -1.90 10.70 -3.18
C ARG A 163 -2.85 9.77 -2.44
N TRP A 164 -3.11 10.03 -1.16
CA TRP A 164 -4.03 9.20 -0.36
C TRP A 164 -5.42 9.06 -0.98
N LEU A 165 -5.91 10.13 -1.59
CA LEU A 165 -7.22 10.16 -2.23
C LEU A 165 -7.19 9.43 -3.58
N ILE A 166 -6.12 9.61 -4.36
CA ILE A 166 -5.96 8.97 -5.67
C ILE A 166 -5.89 7.44 -5.53
N GLU A 167 -4.97 6.96 -4.69
CA GLU A 167 -4.76 5.53 -4.45
C GLU A 167 -5.91 4.90 -3.66
N GLY A 168 -6.38 5.61 -2.64
CA GLY A 168 -7.49 5.16 -1.81
C GLY A 168 -8.77 5.00 -2.62
N TYR A 169 -9.05 5.89 -3.57
CA TYR A 169 -10.24 5.79 -4.40
C TYR A 169 -10.17 4.62 -5.38
N ALA A 170 -9.03 4.42 -6.05
CA ALA A 170 -8.84 3.26 -6.90
C ALA A 170 -9.00 1.95 -6.10
N THR A 171 -8.49 1.90 -4.86
CA THR A 171 -8.67 0.78 -3.94
C THR A 171 -10.13 0.59 -3.50
N LEU A 172 -10.88 1.67 -3.26
CA LEU A 172 -12.30 1.58 -2.95
C LEU A 172 -13.08 0.97 -4.13
N VAL A 173 -12.75 1.39 -5.36
CA VAL A 173 -13.36 0.86 -6.59
C VAL A 173 -13.07 -0.63 -6.77
N GLU A 174 -11.86 -1.11 -6.43
CA GLU A 174 -11.55 -2.55 -6.43
C GLU A 174 -12.57 -3.36 -5.65
N GLY A 175 -12.76 -3.01 -4.38
CA GLY A 175 -13.70 -3.71 -3.51
C GLY A 175 -15.12 -3.59 -4.02
N ALA A 176 -15.55 -2.37 -4.36
CA ALA A 176 -16.92 -2.11 -4.77
C ALA A 176 -17.34 -2.90 -6.03
N LEU A 177 -16.40 -3.17 -6.96
CA LEU A 177 -16.72 -3.78 -8.25
C LEU A 177 -16.33 -5.25 -8.37
N THR A 178 -15.38 -5.74 -7.57
CA THR A 178 -14.91 -7.14 -7.66
C THR A 178 -15.37 -8.01 -6.48
N GLY A 179 -15.84 -7.42 -5.38
CA GLY A 179 -16.10 -8.17 -4.15
C GLY A 179 -14.82 -8.78 -3.53
N SER A 180 -13.66 -8.32 -3.99
CA SER A 180 -12.34 -8.81 -3.62
C SER A 180 -11.36 -7.65 -3.48
N GLY A 181 -10.05 -7.92 -3.43
CA GLY A 181 -9.01 -6.91 -3.30
C GLY A 181 -8.77 -6.52 -1.86
N ARG A 182 -8.00 -5.44 -1.70
CA ARG A 182 -7.64 -4.88 -0.39
C ARG A 182 -8.85 -4.61 0.52
N PRO A 183 -10.01 -4.15 0.01
CA PRO A 183 -11.14 -3.90 0.89
C PRO A 183 -11.76 -5.14 1.55
N TYR A 184 -11.67 -6.29 0.89
CA TYR A 184 -12.24 -7.57 1.35
C TYR A 184 -11.19 -8.50 1.98
N GLY A 185 -9.89 -8.22 1.80
CA GLY A 185 -8.82 -8.96 2.44
C GLY A 185 -8.75 -8.73 3.96
N THR A 186 -8.35 -9.75 4.71
CA THR A 186 -8.21 -9.69 6.18
C THR A 186 -7.05 -8.78 6.64
N PHE A 187 -6.08 -8.51 5.77
CA PHE A 187 -4.92 -7.69 6.07
C PHE A 187 -5.29 -6.24 6.41
N ARG A 188 -6.21 -5.62 5.66
CA ARG A 188 -6.64 -4.23 5.88
C ARG A 188 -7.26 -4.01 7.28
N PRO A 189 -8.31 -4.74 7.69
CA PRO A 189 -8.89 -4.58 9.02
C PRO A 189 -7.91 -4.96 10.13
N MET A 190 -7.03 -5.95 9.93
CA MET A 190 -5.97 -6.29 10.87
C MET A 190 -5.04 -5.09 11.14
N VAL A 191 -4.50 -4.47 10.08
CA VAL A 191 -3.61 -3.31 10.20
C VAL A 191 -4.30 -2.13 10.88
N ILE A 192 -5.53 -1.82 10.49
CA ILE A 192 -6.28 -0.67 11.04
C ILE A 192 -6.64 -0.91 12.50
N ARG A 193 -7.12 -2.12 12.85
CA ARG A 193 -7.41 -2.50 14.24
C ARG A 193 -6.16 -2.41 15.10
N ARG A 194 -5.03 -2.96 14.64
CA ARG A 194 -3.78 -2.92 15.41
C ARG A 194 -3.27 -1.49 15.60
N PHE A 195 -3.37 -0.64 14.58
CA PHE A 195 -3.07 0.78 14.74
C PHE A 195 -4.00 1.48 15.73
N GLY A 196 -5.29 1.14 15.72
CA GLY A 196 -6.26 1.65 16.68
C GLY A 196 -5.90 1.29 18.12
N LEU A 197 -5.66 0.00 18.38
CA LEU A 197 -5.28 -0.52 19.70
C LEU A 197 -3.98 0.08 20.23
N GLU A 198 -2.98 0.24 19.37
CA GLU A 198 -1.70 0.82 19.77
C GLU A 198 -1.70 2.36 19.81
N GLY A 199 -2.80 3.03 19.43
CA GLY A 199 -2.86 4.49 19.33
C GLY A 199 -1.93 5.06 18.23
N LYS A 200 -1.67 4.28 17.18
CA LYS A 200 -0.68 4.55 16.12
C LYS A 200 -1.28 4.82 14.74
N LEU A 201 -2.58 5.08 14.65
CA LEU A 201 -3.17 5.51 13.38
C LEU A 201 -2.43 6.76 12.86
N PRO A 202 -1.95 6.74 11.60
CA PRO A 202 -1.11 7.80 11.07
C PRO A 202 -1.86 9.14 11.08
N GLY A 203 -1.16 10.25 11.32
CA GLY A 203 -1.72 11.59 11.15
C GLY A 203 -2.02 11.92 9.68
N TYR A 204 -2.82 12.97 9.42
CA TYR A 204 -3.32 13.27 8.08
C TYR A 204 -2.20 13.41 7.02
N GLY A 205 -1.13 14.15 7.33
CA GLY A 205 0.00 14.32 6.42
C GLY A 205 0.73 13.01 6.08
N ALA A 206 0.69 12.01 6.97
CA ALA A 206 1.33 10.72 6.76
C ALA A 206 0.54 9.81 5.81
N LEU A 207 -0.74 10.09 5.53
CA LEU A 207 -1.55 9.29 4.59
C LEU A 207 -0.99 9.28 3.17
N SER A 208 -0.30 10.34 2.76
CA SER A 208 0.35 10.44 1.45
C SER A 208 1.86 10.20 1.50
N SER A 209 2.41 9.90 2.68
CA SER A 209 3.83 9.64 2.86
C SER A 209 4.26 8.34 2.20
N VAL A 210 5.54 8.22 1.91
CA VAL A 210 6.21 6.96 1.53
C VAL A 210 7.17 6.47 2.61
N SER A 211 7.38 7.27 3.67
CA SER A 211 8.26 6.96 4.79
C SER A 211 7.51 6.32 5.96
N GLY A 212 8.25 5.64 6.83
CA GLY A 212 7.71 4.94 8.00
C GLY A 212 7.14 3.55 7.66
N TRP A 213 6.89 2.76 8.71
CA TRP A 213 6.24 1.45 8.55
C TRP A 213 4.86 1.64 7.95
N ALA A 214 4.57 0.88 6.89
CA ALA A 214 3.35 0.98 6.10
C ALA A 214 3.10 2.32 5.36
N GLY A 215 4.05 3.27 5.34
CA GLY A 215 3.85 4.56 4.65
C GLY A 215 3.48 4.41 3.17
N GLY A 216 4.23 3.58 2.44
CA GLY A 216 3.95 3.27 1.04
C GLY A 216 2.57 2.67 0.79
N VAL A 217 1.99 1.95 1.77
CA VAL A 217 0.69 1.27 1.66
C VAL A 217 -0.49 1.99 2.34
N ALA A 218 -0.22 3.01 3.17
CA ALA A 218 -1.23 3.77 3.89
C ALA A 218 -2.32 4.40 3.00
N PRO A 219 -2.01 4.97 1.81
CA PRO A 219 -3.04 5.43 0.88
C PRO A 219 -4.11 4.38 0.56
N TYR A 220 -3.68 3.13 0.36
CA TYR A 220 -4.56 2.05 -0.05
C TYR A 220 -5.33 1.46 1.13
N LEU A 221 -4.68 1.26 2.29
CA LEU A 221 -5.34 0.64 3.44
C LEU A 221 -6.15 1.65 4.25
N VAL A 222 -5.51 2.73 4.70
CA VAL A 222 -6.14 3.75 5.53
C VAL A 222 -6.94 4.73 4.67
N GLY A 223 -6.39 5.16 3.54
CA GLY A 223 -7.07 6.11 2.65
C GLY A 223 -8.38 5.55 2.07
N SER A 224 -8.41 4.30 1.61
CA SER A 224 -9.66 3.68 1.14
C SER A 224 -10.71 3.55 2.26
N THR A 225 -10.29 3.15 3.46
CA THR A 225 -11.20 3.05 4.61
C THR A 225 -11.75 4.42 5.01
N PHE A 226 -10.93 5.47 4.94
CA PHE A 226 -11.39 6.84 5.18
C PHE A 226 -12.41 7.29 4.12
N LEU A 227 -12.22 6.91 2.85
CA LEU A 227 -13.19 7.20 1.79
C LEU A 227 -14.51 6.45 1.97
N GLU A 228 -14.46 5.18 2.39
CA GLU A 228 -15.65 4.40 2.76
C GLU A 228 -16.39 5.07 3.93
N TRP A 229 -15.67 5.53 4.95
CA TRP A 229 -16.24 6.26 6.09
C TRP A 229 -16.87 7.60 5.67
N LEU A 230 -16.25 8.34 4.74
CA LEU A 230 -16.80 9.58 4.20
C LEU A 230 -18.08 9.31 3.41
N GLU A 231 -18.09 8.30 2.54
CA GLU A 231 -19.26 7.94 1.74
C GLU A 231 -20.41 7.41 2.60
N ALA A 232 -20.12 6.65 3.67
CA ALA A 232 -21.13 6.18 4.60
C ALA A 232 -21.88 7.34 5.30
N ARG A 233 -21.23 8.49 5.48
CA ARG A 233 -21.78 9.67 6.17
C ARG A 233 -22.46 10.66 5.25
N GLU A 234 -21.80 10.99 4.14
CA GLU A 234 -22.31 11.97 3.16
C GLU A 234 -23.30 11.32 2.16
N GLY A 235 -23.30 9.98 2.11
CA GLY A 235 -24.12 9.19 1.22
C GLY A 235 -23.42 8.81 -0.09
N LYS A 236 -23.97 7.75 -0.72
CA LYS A 236 -23.54 7.26 -2.03
C LYS A 236 -23.49 8.40 -3.05
N GLY A 237 -22.43 8.44 -3.86
CA GLY A 237 -22.30 9.48 -4.88
C GLY A 237 -21.46 10.69 -4.45
N SER A 238 -21.09 10.79 -3.17
CA SER A 238 -20.34 11.91 -2.60
C SER A 238 -18.96 12.08 -3.25
N LEU A 239 -18.23 10.99 -3.50
CA LEU A 239 -16.93 11.01 -4.16
C LEU A 239 -17.03 11.49 -5.62
N GLN A 240 -18.11 11.14 -6.32
CA GLN A 240 -18.41 11.63 -7.66
C GLN A 240 -18.72 13.14 -7.63
N LYS A 241 -19.40 13.64 -6.58
CA LYS A 241 -19.56 15.10 -6.36
C LYS A 241 -18.20 15.76 -6.16
N LEU A 242 -17.27 15.15 -5.42
CA LEU A 242 -15.91 15.67 -5.24
C LEU A 242 -15.16 15.79 -6.56
N TRP A 243 -15.19 14.77 -7.42
CA TRP A 243 -14.56 14.83 -8.75
C TRP A 243 -15.12 15.96 -9.62
N LYS A 244 -16.46 16.07 -9.67
CA LYS A 244 -17.14 17.16 -10.37
C LYS A 244 -16.73 18.52 -9.79
N ARG A 245 -16.62 18.63 -8.47
CA ARG A 245 -16.22 19.87 -7.79
C ARG A 245 -14.77 20.24 -8.12
N LEU A 246 -13.83 19.31 -8.05
CA LEU A 246 -12.41 19.52 -8.38
C LEU A 246 -12.20 19.97 -9.83
N ALA A 247 -12.98 19.41 -10.76
CA ALA A 247 -12.97 19.76 -12.18
C ALA A 247 -13.70 21.09 -12.50
N SER A 248 -14.54 21.60 -11.59
CA SER A 248 -15.35 22.80 -11.82
C SER A 248 -14.57 24.12 -11.72
N ARG A 249 -15.16 25.21 -12.25
CA ARG A 249 -14.61 26.58 -12.10
C ARG A 249 -14.52 27.02 -10.65
N ARG A 250 -15.52 26.65 -9.83
CA ARG A 250 -15.63 27.01 -8.40
C ARG A 250 -14.89 26.04 -7.48
N GLY A 251 -14.23 25.02 -8.03
CA GLY A 251 -13.55 23.98 -7.24
C GLY A 251 -12.44 24.51 -6.36
N GLY A 252 -11.69 25.54 -6.79
CA GLY A 252 -10.52 26.02 -6.07
C GLY A 252 -9.44 24.94 -5.95
N ASP A 253 -8.76 24.90 -4.80
CA ASP A 253 -7.85 23.84 -4.38
C ASP A 253 -8.62 22.61 -3.83
N PHE A 254 -7.86 21.60 -3.38
CA PHE A 254 -8.42 20.38 -2.83
C PHE A 254 -9.25 20.61 -1.58
N THR A 255 -8.73 21.33 -0.58
CA THR A 255 -9.41 21.58 0.70
C THR A 255 -10.75 22.28 0.50
N ARG A 256 -10.81 23.28 -0.38
CA ARG A 256 -12.06 23.98 -0.70
C ARG A 256 -13.05 23.09 -1.44
N ALA A 257 -12.58 22.25 -2.36
CA ALA A 257 -13.45 21.31 -3.06
C ALA A 257 -14.01 20.23 -2.12
N PHE A 258 -13.15 19.72 -1.23
CA PHE A 258 -13.48 18.72 -0.22
C PHE A 258 -14.50 19.25 0.77
N ARG A 259 -14.26 20.42 1.38
CA ARG A 259 -15.21 21.07 2.31
C ARG A 259 -16.57 21.33 1.67
N ALA A 260 -16.60 21.68 0.38
CA ALA A 260 -17.85 21.91 -0.33
C ALA A 260 -18.69 20.64 -0.53
N VAL A 261 -18.12 19.45 -0.33
CA VAL A 261 -18.81 18.16 -0.43
C VAL A 261 -19.06 17.55 0.95
N PHE A 262 -18.09 17.60 1.86
CA PHE A 262 -18.14 16.91 3.16
C PHE A 262 -18.34 17.84 4.36
N GLY A 263 -18.57 19.13 4.13
CA GLY A 263 -18.83 20.12 5.19
C GLY A 263 -17.57 20.68 5.85
N ASP A 264 -16.56 19.85 6.10
CA ASP A 264 -15.35 20.20 6.87
C ASP A 264 -14.04 19.97 6.09
N PRO A 265 -12.91 20.52 6.57
CA PRO A 265 -11.59 20.20 6.02
C PRO A 265 -11.26 18.70 6.11
N PRO A 266 -10.43 18.18 5.18
CA PRO A 266 -10.07 16.76 5.16
C PRO A 266 -9.27 16.33 6.39
N GLU A 267 -8.46 17.23 6.96
CA GLU A 267 -7.68 16.96 8.18
C GLU A 267 -8.58 16.77 9.40
N ASP A 268 -9.53 17.70 9.62
CA ASP A 268 -10.47 17.65 10.74
C ASP A 268 -11.35 16.38 10.69
N LEU A 269 -11.89 16.04 9.51
CA LEU A 269 -12.65 14.80 9.33
C LEU A 269 -11.78 13.56 9.52
N TYR A 270 -10.51 13.63 9.14
CA TYR A 270 -9.60 12.52 9.33
C TYR A 270 -9.23 12.32 10.80
N ASP A 271 -9.05 13.38 11.58
CA ASP A 271 -8.85 13.26 13.03
C ASP A 271 -10.08 12.67 13.72
N ARG A 272 -11.28 13.05 13.27
CA ARG A 272 -12.51 12.40 13.74
C ARG A 272 -12.56 10.91 13.38
N PHE A 273 -12.20 10.56 12.14
CA PHE A 273 -12.09 9.18 11.69
C PHE A 273 -11.11 8.38 12.55
N ARG A 274 -9.91 8.93 12.84
CA ARG A 274 -8.91 8.26 13.68
C ARG A 274 -9.43 7.98 15.08
N ALA A 275 -10.08 8.96 15.70
CA ALA A 275 -10.65 8.81 17.04
C ALA A 275 -11.69 7.69 17.08
N GLU A 276 -12.57 7.62 16.08
CA GLU A 276 -13.57 6.56 15.97
C GLU A 276 -12.96 5.19 15.70
N MET A 277 -11.99 5.09 14.79
CA MET A 277 -11.32 3.81 14.52
C MET A 277 -10.57 3.28 15.74
N THR A 278 -9.94 4.15 16.53
CA THR A 278 -9.35 3.77 17.82
C THR A 278 -10.41 3.31 18.81
N ALA A 279 -11.52 4.06 18.97
CA ALA A 279 -12.59 3.68 19.87
C ALA A 279 -13.24 2.33 19.49
N HIS A 280 -13.46 2.09 18.19
CA HIS A 280 -13.96 0.82 17.67
C HIS A 280 -13.00 -0.33 17.93
N ALA A 281 -11.69 -0.11 17.74
CA ALA A 281 -10.68 -1.15 18.00
C ALA A 281 -10.67 -1.56 19.48
N LEU A 282 -10.67 -0.60 20.41
CA LEU A 282 -10.70 -0.85 21.85
C LEU A 282 -12.00 -1.54 22.29
N ALA A 283 -13.15 -1.11 21.74
CA ALA A 283 -14.43 -1.75 22.04
C ALA A 283 -14.48 -3.22 21.56
N GLU A 284 -13.88 -3.49 20.41
CA GLU A 284 -13.79 -4.85 19.86
C GLU A 284 -12.85 -5.75 20.67
N GLU A 285 -11.71 -5.24 21.14
CA GLU A 285 -10.82 -5.95 22.07
C GLU A 285 -11.57 -6.34 23.35
N GLN A 286 -12.23 -5.38 24.01
CA GLN A 286 -13.04 -5.65 25.20
C GLN A 286 -14.17 -6.67 24.96
N ARG A 287 -14.78 -6.63 23.77
CA ARG A 287 -15.83 -7.59 23.39
C ARG A 287 -15.25 -8.99 23.24
N LEU A 288 -14.10 -9.12 22.62
CA LEU A 288 -13.41 -10.39 22.41
C LEU A 288 -12.89 -10.97 23.74
N GLU A 289 -12.31 -10.16 24.60
CA GLU A 289 -11.91 -10.57 25.96
C GLU A 289 -13.08 -11.17 26.74
N LYS A 290 -14.25 -10.51 26.73
CA LYS A 290 -15.48 -11.02 27.36
C LYS A 290 -15.99 -12.32 26.72
N ALA A 291 -15.70 -12.54 25.45
CA ALA A 291 -16.06 -13.77 24.73
C ALA A 291 -15.06 -14.90 24.94
N GLY A 292 -14.01 -14.71 25.76
CA GLY A 292 -12.98 -15.72 26.01
C GLY A 292 -11.92 -15.75 24.90
N LEU A 293 -11.43 -14.58 24.48
CA LEU A 293 -10.30 -14.48 23.56
C LEU A 293 -9.11 -15.32 24.07
N VAL A 294 -8.69 -16.28 23.26
CA VAL A 294 -7.49 -17.07 23.54
C VAL A 294 -6.31 -16.36 22.88
N GLU A 295 -5.41 -15.81 23.69
CA GLU A 295 -4.16 -15.22 23.24
C GLU A 295 -2.97 -16.08 23.68
N GLY A 296 -1.93 -16.10 22.86
CA GLY A 296 -0.62 -16.61 23.27
C GLY A 296 0.18 -15.53 24.00
N GLU A 297 1.31 -15.92 24.57
CA GLU A 297 2.28 -14.96 25.09
C GLU A 297 2.98 -14.27 23.91
N LEU A 298 3.08 -12.94 23.96
CA LEU A 298 3.81 -12.19 22.94
C LEU A 298 5.28 -12.60 23.02
N TRP A 299 5.76 -13.35 22.03
CA TRP A 299 7.09 -13.95 22.04
C TRP A 299 8.21 -12.99 21.63
N GLN A 300 7.91 -12.03 20.75
CA GLN A 300 8.90 -11.10 20.23
C GLN A 300 8.22 -9.82 19.71
N LYS A 301 8.88 -8.67 19.89
CA LYS A 301 8.44 -7.38 19.36
C LYS A 301 9.57 -6.73 18.59
N LEU A 302 9.38 -6.58 17.27
CA LEU A 302 10.43 -6.11 16.38
C LEU A 302 10.01 -4.85 15.64
N GLU A 303 10.99 -4.00 15.35
CA GLU A 303 10.83 -2.89 14.42
C GLU A 303 10.92 -3.37 12.97
N GLY A 304 10.30 -2.60 12.06
CA GLY A 304 10.27 -2.90 10.62
C GLY A 304 9.29 -4.03 10.28
N ALA A 305 9.35 -4.51 9.03
CA ALA A 305 8.46 -5.58 8.59
C ALA A 305 9.03 -6.96 8.94
N THR A 306 8.13 -7.87 9.32
CA THR A 306 8.38 -9.31 9.44
C THR A 306 7.32 -10.01 8.60
N ALA A 307 7.74 -10.95 7.77
CA ALA A 307 6.86 -11.71 6.88
C ALA A 307 7.28 -13.18 6.84
N SER A 308 6.38 -14.03 6.33
CA SER A 308 6.63 -15.45 6.10
C SER A 308 7.15 -16.24 7.33
N PRO A 309 6.63 -16.03 8.56
CA PRO A 309 7.11 -16.75 9.75
C PRO A 309 6.87 -18.27 9.61
N GLN A 310 7.88 -19.08 9.92
CA GLN A 310 7.83 -20.53 9.83
C GLN A 310 8.57 -21.22 10.96
N VAL A 311 7.90 -22.19 11.56
CA VAL A 311 8.49 -23.05 12.59
C VAL A 311 9.19 -24.22 11.91
N SER A 312 10.38 -24.60 12.38
CA SER A 312 11.11 -25.78 11.90
C SER A 312 10.31 -27.06 12.17
N PRO A 313 10.52 -28.16 11.41
CA PRO A 313 9.80 -29.43 11.61
C PRO A 313 9.89 -29.99 13.03
N ASP A 314 10.99 -29.75 13.74
CA ASP A 314 11.22 -30.18 15.12
C ASP A 314 10.61 -29.22 16.17
N GLY A 315 10.00 -28.12 15.76
CA GLY A 315 9.36 -27.14 16.64
C GLY A 315 10.33 -26.20 17.37
N ARG A 316 11.65 -26.28 17.12
CA ARG A 316 12.66 -25.58 17.93
C ARG A 316 13.07 -24.21 17.41
N ARG A 317 12.84 -23.91 16.13
CA ARG A 317 13.35 -22.70 15.48
C ARG A 317 12.26 -21.96 14.74
N LEU A 318 12.35 -20.63 14.75
CA LEU A 318 11.50 -19.75 13.96
C LEU A 318 12.35 -19.09 12.87
N LEU A 319 11.96 -19.26 11.62
CA LEU A 319 12.48 -18.57 10.44
C LEU A 319 11.51 -17.46 10.07
N ALA A 320 12.01 -16.27 9.72
CA ALA A 320 11.19 -15.23 9.12
C ALA A 320 12.00 -14.34 8.17
N ARG A 321 11.31 -13.78 7.18
CA ARG A 321 11.83 -12.67 6.37
C ARG A 321 11.67 -11.38 7.15
N ARG A 322 12.72 -10.57 7.17
CA ARG A 322 12.80 -9.31 7.91
C ARG A 322 13.19 -8.17 6.99
N VAL A 323 12.53 -7.03 7.16
CA VAL A 323 12.91 -5.76 6.54
C VAL A 323 12.95 -4.70 7.64
N PRO A 324 14.02 -4.64 8.44
CA PRO A 324 14.16 -3.63 9.50
C PRO A 324 14.22 -2.21 8.92
N ARG A 325 14.79 -2.07 7.72
CA ARG A 325 14.81 -0.83 6.91
C ARG A 325 14.65 -1.21 5.42
N PRO A 326 14.14 -0.31 4.56
CA PRO A 326 13.85 -0.62 3.16
C PRO A 326 15.00 -1.27 2.38
N GLU A 327 16.25 -0.87 2.65
CA GLU A 327 17.45 -1.40 1.97
C GLU A 327 18.12 -2.58 2.68
N ARG A 328 17.55 -3.08 3.77
CA ARG A 328 18.16 -4.12 4.62
C ARG A 328 17.26 -5.33 4.80
N GLY A 329 16.75 -5.87 3.70
CA GLY A 329 16.08 -7.17 3.73
C GLY A 329 17.05 -8.28 4.18
N LEU A 330 16.58 -9.20 5.02
CA LEU A 330 17.33 -10.38 5.46
C LEU A 330 16.39 -11.53 5.84
N LEU A 331 16.89 -12.76 5.84
CA LEU A 331 16.30 -13.86 6.58
C LEU A 331 16.91 -13.92 7.96
N ALA A 332 16.09 -14.24 8.96
CA ALA A 332 16.53 -14.44 10.33
C ALA A 332 15.93 -15.72 10.89
N VAL A 333 16.74 -16.44 11.66
CA VAL A 333 16.35 -17.64 12.39
C VAL A 333 16.59 -17.40 13.87
N TRP A 334 15.62 -17.73 14.72
CA TRP A 334 15.71 -17.70 16.17
C TRP A 334 15.49 -19.09 16.74
N ASP A 335 16.08 -19.38 17.90
CA ASP A 335 15.61 -20.48 18.75
C ASP A 335 14.30 -20.04 19.42
N ILE A 336 13.30 -20.93 19.48
CA ILE A 336 11.99 -20.63 20.08
C ILE A 336 12.06 -20.68 21.61
N GLU A 337 12.79 -21.65 22.17
CA GLU A 337 13.03 -21.76 23.62
C GLU A 337 14.01 -20.70 24.10
N GLU A 338 13.87 -20.27 25.36
CA GLU A 338 14.81 -19.37 26.01
C GLU A 338 16.22 -19.97 26.04
N THR A 339 17.20 -19.19 25.59
CA THR A 339 18.60 -19.60 25.57
C THR A 339 19.27 -19.36 26.93
N GLU A 340 20.33 -20.11 27.22
CA GLU A 340 21.14 -19.93 28.44
C GLU A 340 21.69 -18.49 28.55
N GLU A 341 22.03 -17.86 27.43
CA GLU A 341 22.50 -16.47 27.40
C GLU A 341 21.38 -15.50 27.81
N GLU A 342 20.15 -15.71 27.33
CA GLU A 342 18.98 -14.92 27.71
C GLU A 342 18.67 -15.08 29.21
N ARG A 343 18.71 -16.31 29.75
CA ARG A 343 18.49 -16.57 31.18
C ARG A 343 19.54 -15.87 32.06
N ARG A 344 20.82 -16.01 31.72
CA ARG A 344 21.91 -15.32 32.45
C ARG A 344 21.82 -13.79 32.33
N ALA A 345 21.34 -13.28 31.21
CA ALA A 345 21.10 -11.85 31.05
C ALA A 345 19.97 -11.35 31.96
N GLU A 346 18.95 -12.17 32.19
CA GLU A 346 17.88 -11.88 33.15
C GLU A 346 18.37 -11.89 34.59
N GLU A 347 19.13 -12.91 34.99
CA GLU A 347 19.74 -12.99 36.33
C GLU A 347 20.57 -11.73 36.64
N ARG A 348 21.50 -11.37 35.74
CA ARG A 348 22.32 -10.15 35.89
C ARG A 348 21.50 -8.86 35.91
N ARG A 349 20.30 -8.84 35.32
CA ARG A 349 19.43 -7.65 35.40
C ARG A 349 18.74 -7.60 36.75
N ARG A 350 18.16 -8.72 37.21
CA ARG A 350 17.51 -8.80 38.53
C ARG A 350 18.45 -8.38 39.64
N GLU A 351 19.69 -8.88 39.62
CA GLU A 351 20.73 -8.46 40.58
C GLU A 351 21.01 -6.94 40.54
N ARG A 352 21.00 -6.33 39.34
CA ARG A 352 21.17 -4.88 39.19
C ARG A 352 19.96 -4.09 39.66
N GLU A 353 18.74 -4.57 39.39
CA GLU A 353 17.49 -3.95 39.85
C GLU A 353 17.36 -4.05 41.37
N GLU A 354 17.68 -5.20 41.97
CA GLU A 354 17.71 -5.39 43.42
C GLU A 354 18.69 -4.43 44.09
N LYS A 355 19.89 -4.28 43.53
CA LYS A 355 20.88 -3.32 44.03
C LYS A 355 20.43 -1.87 43.86
N LEU A 356 19.75 -1.53 42.77
CA LEU A 356 19.21 -0.19 42.55
C LEU A 356 18.15 0.16 43.61
N LEU A 357 17.31 -0.81 43.98
CA LEU A 357 16.25 -0.68 44.98
C LEU A 357 16.77 -0.56 46.43
N GLU A 358 18.08 -0.72 46.67
CA GLU A 358 18.69 -0.39 47.97
C GLU A 358 18.67 1.12 48.25
N ASP A 359 18.61 1.96 47.20
CA ASP A 359 18.41 3.39 47.33
C ASP A 359 16.90 3.73 47.31
N PRO A 360 16.33 4.27 48.40
CA PRO A 360 14.90 4.58 48.47
C PRO A 360 14.47 5.73 47.54
N GLU A 361 15.41 6.50 46.98
CA GLU A 361 15.14 7.57 46.02
C GLU A 361 15.24 7.10 44.56
N GLU A 362 15.51 5.81 44.33
CA GLU A 362 15.60 5.20 42.99
C GLU A 362 14.32 4.43 42.61
N VAL A 363 14.09 4.29 41.31
CA VAL A 363 12.95 3.53 40.75
C VAL A 363 13.44 2.63 39.61
N PRO A 364 13.10 1.33 39.63
CA PRO A 364 13.56 0.40 38.60
C PRO A 364 12.91 0.68 37.24
N GLU A 365 13.69 0.47 36.18
CA GLU A 365 13.19 0.58 34.81
C GLU A 365 12.13 -0.50 34.56
N LYS A 366 11.00 -0.11 33.93
CA LYS A 366 10.03 -1.10 33.44
C LYS A 366 10.54 -1.66 32.11
N PRO A 367 10.94 -2.95 32.05
CA PRO A 367 11.49 -3.51 30.82
C PRO A 367 10.44 -3.55 29.71
N ALA A 368 10.88 -3.36 28.47
CA ALA A 368 10.05 -3.69 27.32
C ALA A 368 9.71 -5.19 27.33
N GLN A 369 8.42 -5.51 27.20
CA GLN A 369 7.95 -6.89 27.07
C GLN A 369 7.33 -7.14 25.68
N PRO A 370 7.62 -8.29 25.05
CA PRO A 370 8.70 -9.22 25.39
C PRO A 370 10.07 -8.63 25.12
N ARG A 371 11.09 -9.26 25.68
CA ARG A 371 12.47 -8.85 25.46
C ARG A 371 12.89 -9.11 24.01
N PRO A 372 13.66 -8.19 23.40
CA PRO A 372 14.18 -8.40 22.07
C PRO A 372 15.12 -9.61 22.01
N ARG A 373 14.65 -10.70 21.41
CA ARG A 373 15.46 -11.91 21.17
C ARG A 373 16.36 -11.71 19.95
N ARG A 374 17.62 -12.12 20.06
CA ARG A 374 18.58 -12.00 18.95
C ARG A 374 18.44 -13.19 17.99
N PRO A 375 18.50 -12.97 16.67
CA PRO A 375 18.57 -14.08 15.73
C PRO A 375 19.82 -14.93 16.01
N LYS A 376 19.66 -16.25 15.98
CA LYS A 376 20.75 -17.22 15.99
C LYS A 376 21.53 -17.17 14.69
N TRP A 377 20.82 -17.07 13.57
CA TRP A 377 21.41 -16.93 12.24
C TRP A 377 20.70 -15.84 11.45
N THR A 378 21.44 -15.18 10.56
CA THR A 378 20.89 -14.26 9.57
C THR A 378 21.51 -14.51 8.20
N LEU A 379 20.71 -14.34 7.15
CA LEU A 379 21.17 -14.29 5.77
C LEU A 379 20.81 -12.92 5.19
N PRO A 380 21.79 -12.05 4.90
CA PRO A 380 21.51 -10.76 4.28
C PRO A 380 20.98 -10.93 2.85
N ALA A 381 20.47 -9.84 2.27
CA ALA A 381 20.11 -9.80 0.86
C ALA A 381 21.28 -10.19 -0.05
N ILE A 382 20.99 -11.00 -1.07
CA ILE A 382 21.91 -11.38 -2.15
C ILE A 382 21.49 -10.59 -3.39
N ASP A 383 22.43 -9.96 -4.10
CA ASP A 383 22.14 -9.13 -5.29
C ASP A 383 21.02 -8.09 -5.09
N ARG A 384 21.01 -7.44 -3.92
CA ARG A 384 20.03 -6.43 -3.48
C ARG A 384 18.61 -6.97 -3.22
N GLY A 385 18.40 -8.29 -3.25
CA GLY A 385 17.14 -8.94 -2.91
C GLY A 385 17.27 -9.86 -1.70
N ALA A 386 16.37 -9.73 -0.72
CA ALA A 386 16.18 -10.80 0.27
C ALA A 386 15.34 -11.93 -0.34
N PRO A 387 15.63 -13.21 -0.02
CA PRO A 387 14.76 -14.32 -0.41
C PRO A 387 13.32 -14.03 0.01
N ARG A 388 12.38 -14.23 -0.91
CA ARG A 388 10.98 -13.81 -0.71
C ARG A 388 10.12 -14.87 -0.03
N GLU A 389 10.46 -16.15 -0.22
CA GLU A 389 9.68 -17.29 0.29
C GLU A 389 10.60 -18.32 0.98
N PRO A 390 11.25 -17.95 2.09
CA PRO A 390 12.19 -18.86 2.72
C PRO A 390 11.43 -20.08 3.26
N ARG A 391 11.86 -21.32 3.01
CA ARG A 391 11.17 -22.53 3.52
C ARG A 391 12.14 -23.44 4.26
N TRP A 392 11.71 -24.03 5.37
CA TRP A 392 12.47 -25.12 5.98
C TRP A 392 12.48 -26.34 5.06
N MET A 393 13.66 -26.93 4.87
CA MET A 393 13.78 -28.26 4.29
C MET A 393 13.26 -29.31 5.28
N PRO A 394 12.85 -30.52 4.82
CA PRO A 394 12.32 -31.56 5.69
C PRO A 394 13.27 -32.00 6.82
N ASP A 395 14.58 -31.80 6.66
CA ASP A 395 15.60 -32.08 7.67
C ASP A 395 15.61 -31.07 8.84
N GLY A 396 14.96 -29.91 8.70
CA GLY A 396 14.96 -28.85 9.70
C GLY A 396 16.30 -28.14 9.90
N GLU A 397 17.30 -28.44 9.07
CA GLU A 397 18.65 -27.88 9.15
C GLU A 397 18.91 -26.86 8.04
N ARG A 398 18.29 -27.05 6.87
CA ARG A 398 18.47 -26.18 5.70
C ARG A 398 17.24 -25.33 5.42
N VAL A 399 17.48 -24.18 4.79
CA VAL A 399 16.44 -23.25 4.31
C VAL A 399 16.58 -23.09 2.80
N LEU A 400 15.47 -23.26 2.08
CA LEU A 400 15.32 -22.96 0.66
C LEU A 400 14.99 -21.48 0.45
#